data_AF-A0A925XSK1-F1
#
_entry.id   AF-A0A925XSK1-F1
#
_cell.length_a   1.000
_cell.length_b   1.000
_cell.length_c   1.000
_cell.angle_alpha   90.00
_cell.angle_beta   90.00
_cell.angle_gamma   90.00
#
_symmetry.space_group_name_H-M   'P 1'
#
loop_
_entity.id
_entity.type
_entity.pdbx_description
1 polymer ?
#
loop_
_entity_poly.entity_id
_entity_poly.type
_entity_poly.pdbx_seq_one_letter_code
_entity_poly.pdbx_strand_id
1 'polypeptide(L)'
;MIDRLGRDVPRFPPACESLVAQELRKRLDALGAGPGDLAITQGACGADLLFAEAMLDRGAALHLHLPLEQETFITRSVSFKKPKSNGPDRWRQRFRAVTAHPATRSEVLPAGHGEEGSAGVFERCNEWMLARALAFGADKVRFICVWNGEGGDGPGGTAHMREVVKNHGGAECWIDTRKLCMQR
;
A
#
# COMPACT_ATOMS: atom_id res chain seq x y z
N MET A 1 -2.76 -5.68 -0.25
CA MET A 1 -1.71 -6.74 -0.32
C MET A 1 -2.06 -7.75 -1.38
N ILE A 2 -1.05 -8.43 -1.96
CA ILE A 2 -1.27 -9.64 -2.78
C ILE A 2 -1.88 -10.76 -1.93
N ASP A 3 -2.64 -11.67 -2.52
CA ASP A 3 -3.33 -12.71 -1.76
C ASP A 3 -2.39 -13.74 -1.13
N ARG A 4 -2.68 -14.09 0.13
CA ARG A 4 -2.08 -15.22 0.83
C ARG A 4 -2.63 -16.53 0.25
N LEU A 5 -1.85 -17.60 0.34
CA LEU A 5 -2.30 -18.93 -0.06
C LEU A 5 -3.54 -19.33 0.76
N GLY A 6 -4.54 -19.91 0.10
CA GLY A 6 -5.76 -20.41 0.74
C GLY A 6 -6.87 -19.38 0.93
N ARG A 7 -6.80 -18.22 0.26
CA ARG A 7 -7.92 -17.28 0.23
C ARG A 7 -9.03 -17.81 -0.69
N ASP A 8 -10.25 -17.90 -0.17
CA ASP A 8 -11.41 -18.44 -0.90
C ASP A 8 -11.82 -17.58 -2.10
N VAL A 9 -11.89 -16.26 -1.91
CA VAL A 9 -12.18 -15.28 -2.97
C VAL A 9 -10.95 -14.40 -3.20
N PRO A 10 -10.25 -14.55 -4.34
CA PRO A 10 -9.09 -13.72 -4.65
C PRO A 10 -9.45 -12.23 -4.75
N ARG A 11 -8.71 -11.37 -4.04
CA ARG A 11 -8.85 -9.91 -4.09
C ARG A 11 -7.76 -9.27 -4.95
N PHE A 12 -6.53 -9.77 -4.83
CA PHE A 12 -5.38 -9.39 -5.64
C PHE A 12 -4.48 -10.61 -5.86
N PRO A 13 -4.84 -11.49 -6.81
CA PRO A 13 -4.07 -12.70 -7.07
C PRO A 13 -2.73 -12.39 -7.76
N PRO A 14 -1.69 -13.22 -7.55
CA PRO A 14 -0.35 -13.00 -8.11
C PRO A 14 -0.30 -12.73 -9.62
N ALA A 15 -1.13 -13.42 -10.41
CA ALA A 15 -1.15 -13.22 -11.86
C ALA A 15 -1.73 -11.86 -12.31
N CYS A 16 -2.22 -11.01 -11.40
CA CYS A 16 -2.59 -9.61 -11.72
C CYS A 16 -1.48 -8.60 -11.46
N GLU A 17 -0.34 -9.02 -10.91
CA GLU A 17 0.71 -8.11 -10.47
C GLU A 17 1.10 -7.11 -11.57
N SER A 18 1.39 -7.59 -12.78
CA SER A 18 1.81 -6.75 -13.90
C SER A 18 0.72 -5.77 -14.36
N LEU A 19 -0.56 -6.20 -14.37
CA LEU A 19 -1.68 -5.34 -14.75
C LEU A 19 -1.87 -4.21 -13.73
N VAL A 20 -1.82 -4.53 -12.43
CA VAL A 20 -1.90 -3.53 -11.36
C VAL A 20 -0.69 -2.59 -11.41
N ALA A 21 0.51 -3.10 -11.67
CA ALA A 21 1.72 -2.28 -11.82
C ALA A 21 1.57 -1.24 -12.93
N GLN A 22 1.07 -1.66 -14.10
CA GLN A 22 0.85 -0.79 -15.25
C GLN A 22 -0.23 0.25 -14.96
N GLU A 23 -1.34 -0.16 -14.35
CA GLU A 23 -2.43 0.76 -14.01
C GLU A 23 -1.98 1.78 -12.97
N LEU A 24 -1.24 1.37 -11.93
CA LEU A 24 -0.64 2.29 -10.96
C LEU A 24 0.25 3.34 -11.64
N ARG A 25 1.14 2.92 -12.55
CA ARG A 25 2.00 3.85 -13.29
C ARG A 25 1.18 4.85 -14.11
N LYS A 26 0.15 4.39 -14.84
CA LYS A 26 -0.75 5.27 -15.61
C LYS A 26 -1.45 6.30 -14.72
N ARG A 27 -1.92 5.90 -13.54
CA ARG A 27 -2.58 6.82 -12.60
C ARG A 27 -1.62 7.83 -12.02
N LEU A 28 -0.40 7.42 -11.70
CA LEU A 28 0.66 8.32 -11.23
C LEU A 28 1.07 9.32 -12.31
N ASP A 29 1.15 8.90 -13.57
CA ASP A 29 1.43 9.80 -14.70
C ASP A 29 0.31 10.85 -14.87
N ALA A 30 -0.95 10.43 -14.78
CA ALA A 30 -2.10 11.33 -14.86
C ALA A 30 -2.16 12.33 -13.69
N LEU A 31 -1.62 11.95 -12.52
CA LEU A 31 -1.49 12.83 -11.37
C LEU A 31 -0.27 13.77 -11.45
N GLY A 32 0.63 13.55 -12.41
CA GLY A 32 1.88 14.32 -12.53
C GLY A 32 2.88 14.04 -11.41
N ALA A 33 2.84 12.84 -10.82
CA ALA A 33 3.69 12.49 -9.69
C ALA A 33 5.19 12.57 -10.05
N GLY A 34 6.02 13.16 -9.18
CA GLY A 34 7.43 13.40 -9.46
C GLY A 34 8.28 13.77 -8.24
N PRO A 35 9.48 14.36 -8.46
CA PRO A 35 10.43 14.65 -7.38
C PRO A 35 9.95 15.63 -6.30
N GLY A 36 8.90 16.40 -6.59
CA GLY A 36 8.28 17.31 -5.63
C GLY A 36 7.29 16.64 -4.68
N ASP A 37 6.97 15.36 -4.90
CA ASP A 37 5.96 14.63 -4.14
C ASP A 37 6.57 13.75 -3.05
N LEU A 38 5.75 13.47 -2.04
CA LEU A 38 6.04 12.52 -0.98
C LEU A 38 5.09 11.32 -1.08
N ALA A 39 5.66 10.14 -1.30
CA ALA A 39 4.94 8.88 -1.23
C ALA A 39 4.85 8.39 0.22
N ILE A 40 3.66 7.98 0.66
CA ILE A 40 3.41 7.42 1.99
C ILE A 40 2.73 6.06 1.84
N THR A 41 3.30 5.02 2.45
CA THR A 41 2.76 3.64 2.42
C THR A 41 3.36 2.79 3.53
N GLN A 42 2.81 1.60 3.81
CA GLN A 42 3.40 0.64 4.75
C GLN A 42 4.42 -0.29 4.09
N GLY A 43 4.43 -0.39 2.76
CA GLY A 43 5.38 -1.23 2.03
C GLY A 43 5.04 -2.73 2.06
N ALA A 44 3.76 -3.08 2.19
CA ALA A 44 3.35 -4.49 2.12
C ALA A 44 3.48 -5.07 0.69
N CYS A 45 3.53 -6.40 0.55
CA CYS A 45 3.57 -7.01 -0.79
C CYS A 45 2.31 -6.71 -1.62
N GLY A 46 2.47 -6.55 -2.93
CA GLY A 46 1.41 -6.09 -3.82
C GLY A 46 1.43 -4.57 -3.98
N ALA A 47 0.26 -3.93 -3.80
CA ALA A 47 0.02 -2.55 -4.22
C ALA A 47 0.97 -1.53 -3.57
N ASP A 48 1.22 -1.64 -2.26
CA ASP A 48 2.13 -0.76 -1.53
C ASP A 48 3.55 -0.76 -2.12
N LEU A 49 4.16 -1.93 -2.32
CA LEU A 49 5.50 -2.02 -2.92
C LEU A 49 5.50 -1.62 -4.40
N LEU A 50 4.45 -1.97 -5.17
CA LEU A 50 4.30 -1.53 -6.56
C LEU A 50 4.22 0.00 -6.67
N PHE A 51 3.48 0.64 -5.76
CA PHE A 51 3.37 2.09 -5.65
C PHE A 51 4.69 2.71 -5.22
N ALA A 52 5.34 2.18 -4.19
CA ALA A 52 6.63 2.65 -3.69
C ALA A 52 7.69 2.66 -4.81
N GLU A 53 7.84 1.55 -5.53
CA GLU A 53 8.77 1.46 -6.67
C GLU A 53 8.42 2.46 -7.76
N ALA A 54 7.14 2.59 -8.10
CA ALA A 54 6.71 3.54 -9.12
C ALA A 54 6.97 5.00 -8.72
N MET A 55 6.85 5.35 -7.45
CA MET A 55 7.17 6.70 -6.94
C MET A 55 8.68 6.95 -6.91
N LEU A 56 9.47 5.96 -6.47
CA LEU A 56 10.93 6.05 -6.47
C LEU A 56 11.50 6.17 -7.90
N ASP A 57 10.96 5.41 -8.87
CA ASP A 57 11.31 5.53 -10.30
C ASP A 57 11.07 6.95 -10.85
N ARG A 58 10.15 7.71 -10.25
CA ARG A 58 9.82 9.10 -10.60
C ARG A 58 10.65 10.12 -9.83
N GLY A 59 11.60 9.68 -9.00
CA GLY A 59 12.46 10.53 -8.18
C GLY A 59 11.77 11.12 -6.95
N ALA A 60 10.57 10.66 -6.59
CA ALA A 60 9.86 11.13 -5.40
C ALA A 60 10.52 10.65 -4.11
N ALA A 61 10.31 11.39 -3.02
CA ALA A 61 10.64 10.91 -1.69
C ALA A 61 9.64 9.82 -1.25
N LEU A 62 10.09 8.87 -0.42
CA LEU A 62 9.23 7.80 0.09
C LEU A 62 9.36 7.69 1.61
N HIS A 63 8.23 7.72 2.32
CA HIS A 63 8.14 7.43 3.74
C HIS A 63 7.36 6.13 4.00
N LEU A 64 8.08 5.10 4.43
CA LEU A 64 7.51 3.85 4.91
C LEU A 64 7.05 4.01 6.37
N HIS A 65 5.76 3.82 6.62
CA HIS A 65 5.20 3.80 7.97
C HIS A 65 4.90 2.36 8.33
N LEU A 66 5.74 1.77 9.17
CA LEU A 66 5.65 0.35 9.52
C LEU A 66 4.75 0.18 10.76
N PRO A 67 3.68 -0.63 10.71
CA PRO A 67 2.83 -0.87 11.87
C PRO A 67 3.54 -1.70 12.96
N LEU A 68 4.62 -2.38 12.60
CA LEU A 68 5.35 -3.31 13.44
C LEU A 68 6.85 -3.19 13.15
N GLU A 69 7.67 -3.68 14.06
CA GLU A 69 9.10 -3.88 13.81
C GLU A 69 9.34 -4.62 12.49
N GLN A 70 10.38 -4.19 11.78
CA GLN A 70 10.58 -4.52 10.37
C GLN A 70 10.55 -6.02 10.09
N GLU A 71 11.23 -6.84 10.90
CA GLU A 71 11.27 -8.30 10.70
C GLU A 71 9.90 -8.96 10.89
N THR A 72 9.13 -8.50 11.88
CA THR A 72 7.75 -8.94 12.11
C THR A 72 6.85 -8.51 10.95
N PHE A 73 7.00 -7.28 10.46
CA PHE A 73 6.25 -6.77 9.31
C PHE A 73 6.57 -7.56 8.04
N ILE A 74 7.85 -7.82 7.75
CA ILE A 74 8.25 -8.63 6.59
C ILE A 74 7.58 -10.00 6.64
N THR A 75 7.57 -10.65 7.80
CA THR A 75 6.95 -11.96 7.98
C THR A 75 5.43 -11.91 7.75
N ARG A 76 4.74 -10.92 8.31
CA ARG A 76 3.27 -10.83 8.26
C ARG A 76 2.71 -10.29 6.95
N SER A 77 3.44 -9.37 6.30
CA SER A 77 2.91 -8.51 5.24
C SER A 77 3.66 -8.57 3.91
N VAL A 78 4.86 -9.15 3.88
CA VAL A 78 5.68 -9.20 2.66
C VAL A 78 5.92 -10.64 2.18
N SER A 79 6.24 -11.53 3.11
CA SER A 79 6.90 -12.79 2.80
C SER A 79 6.13 -14.05 3.18
N PHE A 80 4.86 -13.89 3.56
CA PHE A 80 3.97 -15.02 3.76
C PHE A 80 3.80 -15.84 2.47
N LYS A 81 3.37 -17.09 2.65
CA LYS A 81 3.13 -18.03 1.55
C LYS A 81 1.99 -17.54 0.64
N LYS A 82 2.26 -17.45 -0.66
CA LYS A 82 1.32 -17.00 -1.70
C LYS A 82 0.90 -18.18 -2.60
N PRO A 83 -0.21 -18.08 -3.34
CA PRO A 83 -0.52 -19.02 -4.42
C PRO A 83 0.62 -19.09 -5.43
N LYS A 84 0.77 -20.24 -6.11
CA LYS A 84 1.72 -20.36 -7.21
C LYS A 84 1.39 -19.33 -8.29
N SER A 85 2.42 -18.72 -8.85
CA SER A 85 2.34 -17.81 -9.99
C SER A 85 3.33 -18.28 -11.06
N ASN A 86 3.30 -17.64 -12.24
CA ASN A 86 4.20 -17.96 -13.35
C ASN A 86 5.65 -17.48 -13.11
N GLY A 87 5.97 -16.89 -11.95
CA GLY A 87 7.29 -16.36 -11.63
C GLY A 87 7.67 -16.55 -10.16
N PRO A 88 8.93 -16.31 -9.80
CA PRO A 88 9.39 -16.44 -8.42
C PRO A 88 8.79 -15.34 -7.53
N ASP A 89 8.58 -15.65 -6.24
CA ASP A 89 8.22 -14.64 -5.24
C ASP A 89 9.43 -13.74 -4.95
N ARG A 90 9.36 -12.48 -5.39
CA ARG A 90 10.42 -11.47 -5.23
C ARG A 90 10.08 -10.41 -4.19
N TRP A 91 8.99 -10.55 -3.42
CA TRP A 91 8.50 -9.48 -2.56
C TRP A 91 9.49 -9.09 -1.46
N ARG A 92 10.21 -10.06 -0.87
CA ARG A 92 11.29 -9.76 0.09
C ARG A 92 12.43 -8.95 -0.55
N GLN A 93 12.83 -9.31 -1.76
CA GLN A 93 13.90 -8.60 -2.48
C GLN A 93 13.49 -7.16 -2.80
N ARG A 94 12.24 -6.99 -3.26
CA ARG A 94 11.65 -5.68 -3.57
C ARG A 94 11.55 -4.80 -2.33
N PHE A 95 11.05 -5.34 -1.21
CA PHE A 95 11.04 -4.61 0.06
C PHE A 95 12.44 -4.14 0.46
N ARG A 96 13.46 -5.02 0.41
CA ARG A 96 14.85 -4.63 0.71
C ARG A 96 15.36 -3.52 -0.22
N ALA A 97 15.06 -3.60 -1.52
CA ALA A 97 15.47 -2.59 -2.49
C ALA A 97 14.82 -1.22 -2.19
N VAL A 98 13.51 -1.21 -1.89
CA VAL A 98 12.77 0.00 -1.52
C VAL A 98 13.33 0.60 -0.22
N THR A 99 13.51 -0.20 0.84
CA THR A 99 14.05 0.26 2.12
C THR A 99 15.48 0.78 2.01
N ALA A 100 16.31 0.18 1.13
CA ALA A 100 17.70 0.61 0.93
C ALA A 100 17.84 1.85 0.01
N HIS A 101 16.77 2.27 -0.67
CA HIS A 101 16.84 3.39 -1.59
C HIS A 101 17.12 4.71 -0.84
N PRO A 102 18.02 5.59 -1.32
CA PRO A 102 18.45 6.79 -0.58
C PRO A 102 17.33 7.82 -0.32
N ALA A 103 16.32 7.85 -1.20
CA ALA A 103 15.13 8.69 -1.04
C ALA A 103 14.07 8.11 -0.08
N THR A 104 14.33 6.93 0.49
CA THR A 104 13.41 6.25 1.41
C THR A 104 13.76 6.58 2.86
N ARG A 105 12.73 6.84 3.67
CA ARG A 105 12.78 6.87 5.13
C ARG A 105 11.76 5.88 5.67
N SER A 106 12.06 5.27 6.81
CA SER A 106 11.15 4.34 7.49
C SER A 106 10.98 4.72 8.94
N GLU A 107 9.74 4.74 9.41
CA GLU A 107 9.39 4.96 10.81
C GLU A 107 8.46 3.82 11.26
N VAL A 108 8.72 3.26 12.44
CA VAL A 108 7.82 2.28 13.07
C VAL A 108 6.79 3.03 13.91
N LEU A 109 5.53 2.59 13.87
CA LEU A 109 4.45 3.14 14.69
C LEU A 109 4.90 3.19 16.17
N PRO A 110 4.92 4.38 16.81
CA PRO A 110 5.44 4.51 18.18
C PRO A 110 4.69 3.64 19.21
N ALA A 111 5.43 3.12 20.19
CA ALA A 111 4.84 2.43 21.33
C ALA A 111 3.92 3.38 22.13
N GLY A 112 2.75 2.89 22.55
CA GLY A 112 1.75 3.69 23.28
C GLY A 112 0.45 3.94 22.50
N HIS A 113 0.40 3.62 21.21
CA HIS A 113 -0.84 3.62 20.43
C HIS A 113 -1.76 2.41 20.70
N GLY A 114 -1.89 1.93 21.95
CA GLY A 114 -2.81 0.84 22.31
C GLY A 114 -2.28 -0.59 22.11
N GLU A 115 -3.00 -1.58 22.67
CA GLU A 115 -2.51 -2.93 22.99
C GLU A 115 -1.83 -3.68 21.82
N GLU A 116 -0.72 -4.34 22.16
CA GLU A 116 0.03 -5.25 21.31
C GLU A 116 -0.79 -6.52 21.04
N GLY A 117 -1.18 -6.76 19.78
CA GLY A 117 -1.70 -8.07 19.35
C GLY A 117 -2.96 -8.07 18.48
N SER A 118 -3.71 -6.98 18.36
CA SER A 118 -4.96 -6.97 17.58
C SER A 118 -4.78 -6.48 16.13
N ALA A 119 -5.77 -6.78 15.27
CA ALA A 119 -5.92 -6.21 13.92
C ALA A 119 -5.76 -4.67 13.89
N GLY A 120 -6.03 -4.02 15.02
CA GLY A 120 -5.94 -2.57 15.20
C GLY A 120 -4.56 -1.96 14.95
N VAL A 121 -3.45 -2.70 15.04
CA VAL A 121 -2.12 -2.08 14.80
C VAL A 121 -1.95 -1.61 13.35
N PHE A 122 -2.47 -2.36 12.39
CA PHE A 122 -2.44 -1.97 10.97
C PHE A 122 -3.39 -0.80 10.71
N GLU A 123 -4.56 -0.83 11.34
CA GLU A 123 -5.58 0.21 11.28
C GLU A 123 -5.06 1.55 11.80
N ARG A 124 -4.45 1.55 12.99
CA ARG A 124 -3.81 2.74 13.58
C ARG A 124 -2.66 3.27 12.73
N CYS A 125 -1.90 2.38 12.11
CA CYS A 125 -0.85 2.81 11.19
C CYS A 125 -1.45 3.42 9.91
N ASN A 126 -2.60 2.95 9.43
CA ASN A 126 -3.34 3.61 8.35
C ASN A 126 -3.80 5.02 8.77
N GLU A 127 -4.37 5.16 9.96
CA GLU A 127 -4.78 6.46 10.52
C GLU A 127 -3.58 7.40 10.68
N TRP A 128 -2.45 6.88 11.16
CA TRP A 128 -1.22 7.65 11.32
C TRP A 128 -0.66 8.14 9.98
N MET A 129 -0.61 7.28 8.95
CA MET A 129 -0.23 7.68 7.59
C MET A 129 -1.17 8.77 7.04
N LEU A 130 -2.48 8.62 7.25
CA LEU A 130 -3.46 9.57 6.76
C LEU A 130 -3.35 10.92 7.49
N ALA A 131 -3.18 10.91 8.81
CA ALA A 131 -2.94 12.13 9.57
C ALA A 131 -1.65 12.85 9.12
N ARG A 132 -0.57 12.09 8.86
CA ARG A 132 0.68 12.61 8.27
C ARG A 132 0.45 13.23 6.90
N ALA A 133 -0.32 12.58 6.02
CA ALA A 133 -0.63 13.11 4.70
C ALA A 133 -1.48 14.39 4.79
N LEU A 134 -2.53 14.40 5.62
CA LEU A 134 -3.43 15.55 5.80
C LEU A 134 -2.74 16.76 6.40
N ALA A 135 -1.67 16.56 7.19
CA ALA A 135 -0.87 17.67 7.72
C ALA A 135 -0.21 18.55 6.64
N PHE A 136 -0.08 18.07 5.40
CA PHE A 136 0.39 18.87 4.25
C PHE A 136 -0.70 19.74 3.60
N GLY A 137 -1.97 19.55 4.01
CA GLY A 137 -3.16 20.13 3.38
C GLY A 137 -3.93 19.09 2.58
N ALA A 138 -5.23 18.96 2.84
CA ALA A 138 -6.05 17.91 2.24
C ALA A 138 -6.20 18.05 0.71
N ASP A 139 -6.14 19.28 0.18
CA ASP A 139 -6.12 19.59 -1.25
C ASP A 139 -4.88 19.03 -1.98
N LYS A 140 -3.81 18.70 -1.24
CA LYS A 140 -2.59 18.08 -1.76
C LYS A 140 -2.57 16.57 -1.62
N VAL A 141 -3.52 15.99 -0.88
CA VAL A 141 -3.58 14.54 -0.68
C VAL A 141 -4.20 13.86 -1.91
N ARG A 142 -3.49 12.87 -2.43
CA ARG A 142 -3.98 11.94 -3.46
C ARG A 142 -3.93 10.53 -2.89
N PHE A 143 -5.09 9.94 -2.66
CA PHE A 143 -5.19 8.58 -2.14
C PHE A 143 -5.37 7.59 -3.28
N ILE A 144 -4.40 6.71 -3.50
CA ILE A 144 -4.49 5.64 -4.49
C ILE A 144 -4.83 4.33 -3.79
N CYS A 145 -5.90 3.70 -4.24
CA CYS A 145 -6.47 2.51 -3.64
C CYS A 145 -6.54 1.38 -4.67
N VAL A 146 -5.80 0.29 -4.44
CA VAL A 146 -5.96 -0.96 -5.21
C VAL A 146 -6.80 -1.92 -4.39
N TRP A 147 -8.07 -2.09 -4.77
CA TRP A 147 -9.05 -2.81 -3.95
C TRP A 147 -10.17 -3.39 -4.80
N ASN A 148 -10.69 -4.54 -4.40
CA ASN A 148 -11.78 -5.23 -5.10
C ASN A 148 -13.18 -4.68 -4.73
N GLY A 149 -13.27 -3.62 -3.90
CA GLY A 149 -14.56 -3.03 -3.52
C GLY A 149 -15.38 -3.84 -2.52
N GLU A 150 -14.87 -4.97 -2.04
CA GLU A 150 -15.54 -5.80 -1.03
C GLU A 150 -14.92 -5.56 0.34
N GLY A 151 -15.77 -5.52 1.38
CA GLY A 151 -15.38 -5.18 2.77
C GLY A 151 -14.08 -5.85 3.23
N GLY A 152 -13.27 -5.08 3.97
CA GLY A 152 -12.13 -5.63 4.69
C GLY A 152 -12.61 -6.51 5.85
N ASP A 153 -11.74 -7.41 6.32
CA ASP A 153 -12.08 -8.35 7.40
C ASP A 153 -11.99 -7.67 8.80
N GLY A 154 -12.07 -6.33 8.87
CA GLY A 154 -11.95 -5.52 10.10
C GLY A 154 -12.18 -4.00 9.89
N PRO A 155 -12.37 -3.23 10.97
CA PRO A 155 -12.42 -1.75 10.96
C PRO A 155 -11.10 -1.14 10.43
N GLY A 156 -11.03 0.18 10.17
CA GLY A 156 -9.78 0.85 9.72
C GLY A 156 -9.19 0.39 8.37
N GLY A 157 -9.93 -0.42 7.61
CA GLY A 157 -9.56 -0.89 6.28
C GLY A 157 -9.70 0.19 5.20
N THR A 158 -9.46 -0.22 3.96
CA THR A 158 -9.48 0.66 2.79
C THR A 158 -10.75 1.50 2.65
N ALA A 159 -11.93 0.96 2.99
CA ALA A 159 -13.20 1.71 2.97
C ALA A 159 -13.22 2.89 3.95
N HIS A 160 -12.65 2.74 5.15
CA HIS A 160 -12.55 3.83 6.13
C HIS A 160 -11.63 4.95 5.63
N MET A 161 -10.47 4.60 5.05
CA MET A 161 -9.56 5.58 4.44
C MET A 161 -10.23 6.37 3.32
N ARG A 162 -11.05 5.72 2.47
CA ARG A 162 -11.82 6.42 1.42
C ARG A 162 -12.76 7.46 2.00
N GLU A 163 -13.50 7.08 3.05
CA GLU A 163 -14.44 7.98 3.73
C GLU A 163 -13.71 9.18 4.33
N VAL A 164 -12.60 8.94 5.05
CA VAL A 164 -11.83 10.03 5.66
C VAL A 164 -11.23 10.95 4.61
N VAL A 165 -10.61 10.43 3.55
CA VAL A 165 -10.04 11.25 2.45
C VAL A 165 -11.14 12.09 1.80
N LYS A 166 -12.30 11.49 1.49
CA LYS A 166 -13.42 12.20 0.90
C LYS A 166 -13.96 13.29 1.82
N ASN A 167 -14.12 13.00 3.11
CA ASN A 167 -14.63 13.96 4.10
C ASN A 167 -13.69 15.15 4.33
N HIS A 168 -12.38 14.97 4.07
CA HIS A 168 -11.40 16.04 4.17
C HIS A 168 -11.13 16.75 2.82
N GLY A 169 -11.83 16.37 1.74
CA GLY A 169 -11.67 17.01 0.42
C GLY A 169 -10.47 16.52 -0.40
N GLY A 170 -9.83 15.42 0.00
CA GLY A 170 -8.78 14.78 -0.79
C GLY A 170 -9.34 14.03 -1.99
N ALA A 171 -8.51 13.82 -3.01
CA ALA A 171 -8.93 13.09 -4.22
C ALA A 171 -8.57 11.61 -4.12
N GLU A 172 -9.54 10.75 -4.45
CA GLU A 172 -9.36 9.31 -4.51
C GLU A 172 -9.12 8.83 -5.94
N CYS A 173 -8.14 7.94 -6.11
CA CYS A 173 -7.94 7.12 -7.29
C CYS A 173 -8.13 5.64 -6.96
N TRP A 174 -9.29 5.07 -7.31
CA TRP A 174 -9.59 3.66 -7.08
C TRP A 174 -9.28 2.81 -8.32
N ILE A 175 -8.43 1.80 -8.12
CA ILE A 175 -8.11 0.73 -9.07
C ILE A 175 -8.88 -0.52 -8.64
N ASP A 176 -10.00 -0.81 -9.33
CA ASP A 176 -10.84 -1.98 -9.07
C ASP A 176 -10.18 -3.26 -9.62
N THR A 177 -9.64 -4.08 -8.72
CA THR A 177 -8.95 -5.31 -9.11
C THR A 177 -9.88 -6.32 -9.76
N ARG A 178 -11.20 -6.31 -9.52
CA ARG A 178 -12.12 -7.24 -10.19
C ARG A 178 -12.16 -6.97 -11.68
N LYS A 179 -12.27 -5.69 -12.06
CA LYS A 179 -12.29 -5.28 -13.46
C LYS A 179 -10.94 -5.49 -14.12
N LEU A 180 -9.86 -5.17 -13.42
CA LEU A 180 -8.52 -5.23 -13.97
C LEU A 180 -8.00 -6.68 -14.10
N CYS A 181 -8.28 -7.53 -13.12
CA CYS A 181 -7.86 -8.93 -13.11
C CYS A 181 -8.64 -9.84 -14.05
N MET A 182 -9.84 -9.43 -14.48
CA MET A 182 -10.66 -10.17 -15.43
C MET A 182 -10.24 -9.94 -16.90
N GLN A 183 -9.37 -8.97 -17.18
CA GLN A 183 -8.84 -8.68 -18.53
C GLN A 183 -7.73 -9.64 -18.98
N ARG A 184 -7.73 -10.88 -18.46
CA ARG A 184 -6.74 -11.90 -18.78
C ARG A 184 -7.04 -12.62 -20.08
#